data_AF-A0A822B938-F1
#
_entry.id   AF-A0A822B938-F1
#
_cell.length_a   1.000
_cell.length_b   1.000
_cell.length_c   1.000
_cell.angle_alpha   90.00
_cell.angle_beta   90.00
_cell.angle_gamma   90.00
#
_symmetry.space_group_name_H-M   'P 1'
#
loop_
_entity.id
_entity.type
_entity.pdbx_description
1 polymer ?
#
loop_
_entity_poly.entity_id
_entity_poly.type
_entity_poly.pdbx_seq_one_letter_code
_entity_poly.pdbx_strand_id
1 'polypeptide(L)'
;MAIQGFKTVLIYMKSECVLVIGASSGIDYHLAQYFARDHHGVILVSHTQSDLEQVAQEFKTKFNCLQVTVIAKDLSKLDSSKELYDEIKQKYQLPIDFLVNNAGIGFRGQI
;
A
#
# COMPACT_ATOMS: atom_id res chain seq x y z
N MET A 1 -27.28 30.90 -18.42
CA MET A 1 -27.34 30.27 -17.09
C MET A 1 -26.65 28.92 -17.19
N ALA A 2 -25.32 28.90 -17.03
CA ALA A 2 -24.50 27.70 -17.09
C ALA A 2 -23.80 27.57 -15.74
N ILE A 3 -23.99 26.42 -15.11
CA ILE A 3 -23.58 26.05 -13.76
C ILE A 3 -22.04 26.08 -13.61
N GLN A 4 -21.50 27.24 -13.29
CA GLN A 4 -20.11 27.46 -12.89
C GLN A 4 -19.79 26.93 -11.47
N GLY A 5 -20.72 26.15 -10.87
CA GLY A 5 -20.62 25.62 -9.51
C GLY A 5 -20.18 24.16 -9.40
N PHE A 6 -20.12 23.39 -10.50
CA PHE A 6 -19.78 21.96 -10.43
C PHE A 6 -18.26 21.68 -10.43
N LYS A 7 -17.46 22.64 -10.92
CA LYS A 7 -16.00 22.49 -11.00
C LYS A 7 -15.30 22.61 -9.65
N THR A 8 -15.93 23.24 -8.66
CA THR A 8 -15.34 23.53 -7.34
C THR A 8 -15.43 22.35 -6.36
N VAL A 9 -16.35 21.40 -6.58
CA VAL A 9 -16.46 20.17 -5.75
C VAL A 9 -15.55 19.04 -6.27
N LEU A 10 -15.11 19.14 -7.54
CA LEU A 10 -14.15 18.22 -8.18
C LEU A 10 -12.68 18.61 -7.94
N ILE A 11 -12.41 19.65 -7.16
CA ILE A 11 -11.04 20.06 -6.82
C ILE A 11 -10.46 19.04 -5.84
N TYR A 12 -9.88 17.97 -6.38
CA TYR A 12 -8.93 17.08 -5.71
C TYR A 12 -9.41 16.45 -4.39
N MET A 13 -10.22 15.39 -4.48
CA MET A 13 -10.02 14.28 -3.55
C MET A 13 -8.75 13.56 -3.97
N LYS A 14 -7.59 14.09 -3.55
CA LYS A 14 -6.32 13.38 -3.66
C LYS A 14 -6.51 12.07 -2.90
N SER A 15 -6.64 10.95 -3.59
CA SER A 15 -6.61 9.64 -2.93
C SER A 15 -5.22 9.47 -2.35
N GLU A 16 -5.10 9.59 -1.03
CA GLU A 16 -3.84 9.42 -0.33
C GLU A 16 -3.35 7.99 -0.52
N CYS A 17 -2.05 7.83 -0.69
CA CYS A 17 -1.43 6.53 -0.91
C CYS A 17 -0.61 6.09 0.30
N VAL A 18 -0.84 4.86 0.74
CA VAL A 18 -0.21 4.26 1.91
C VAL A 18 0.76 3.17 1.47
N LEU A 19 2.02 3.31 1.88
CA LEU A 19 3.01 2.24 1.79
C LEU A 19 2.95 1.39 3.06
N VAL A 20 2.65 0.09 2.92
CA VAL A 20 2.59 -0.86 4.04
C VAL A 20 3.65 -1.94 3.85
N ILE A 21 4.61 -1.98 4.78
CA ILE A 21 5.66 -2.99 4.84
C ILE A 21 5.19 -4.14 5.74
N GLY A 22 5.40 -5.39 5.32
CA GLY A 22 4.91 -6.57 6.03
C GLY A 22 3.43 -6.89 5.73
N ALA A 23 2.87 -6.33 4.66
CA ALA A 23 1.43 -6.31 4.40
C ALA A 23 0.76 -7.68 4.10
N SER A 24 1.52 -8.78 4.07
CA SER A 24 0.99 -10.11 3.77
C SER A 24 0.28 -10.78 4.96
N SER A 25 0.51 -10.33 6.19
CA SER A 25 -0.13 -10.92 7.37
C SER A 25 -0.13 -10.00 8.59
N GLY A 26 -0.74 -10.46 9.69
CA GLY A 26 -0.66 -9.81 10.99
C GLY A 26 -1.32 -8.43 11.04
N ILE A 27 -0.79 -7.56 11.90
CA ILE A 27 -1.33 -6.20 12.12
C ILE A 27 -1.22 -5.37 10.83
N ASP A 28 -0.15 -5.53 10.07
CA ASP A 28 0.09 -4.75 8.85
C ASP A 28 -0.89 -5.09 7.74
N TYR A 29 -1.24 -6.37 7.59
CA TYR A 29 -2.35 -6.79 6.72
C TYR A 29 -3.66 -6.09 7.13
N HIS A 30 -3.99 -6.07 8.41
CA HIS A 30 -5.23 -5.43 8.87
C HIS A 30 -5.19 -3.92 8.69
N LEU A 31 -4.05 -3.27 8.90
CA LEU A 31 -3.88 -1.84 8.61
C LEU A 31 -4.04 -1.56 7.11
N ALA A 32 -3.40 -2.35 6.24
CA ALA A 32 -3.60 -2.25 4.80
C ALA A 32 -5.06 -2.46 4.39
N GLN A 33 -5.75 -3.39 5.04
CA GLN A 33 -7.18 -3.64 4.85
C GLN A 33 -8.03 -2.43 5.26
N TYR A 34 -7.74 -1.79 6.39
CA TYR A 34 -8.43 -0.56 6.82
C TYR A 34 -8.28 0.56 5.79
N PHE A 35 -7.06 0.81 5.30
CA PHE A 35 -6.83 1.81 4.27
C PHE A 35 -7.49 1.46 2.93
N ALA A 36 -7.44 0.19 2.51
CA ALA A 36 -8.07 -0.25 1.28
C ALA A 36 -9.60 -0.12 1.33
N ARG A 37 -10.22 -0.42 2.48
CA ARG A 37 -11.66 -0.25 2.72
C ARG A 37 -12.09 1.21 2.62
N ASP A 38 -11.25 2.12 3.09
CA ASP A 38 -11.52 3.56 3.07
C ASP A 38 -11.06 4.21 1.73
N HIS A 39 -10.86 3.39 0.69
CA HIS A 39 -10.55 3.77 -0.69
C HIS A 39 -9.22 4.51 -0.91
N HIS A 40 -8.27 4.33 0.01
CA HIS A 40 -6.89 4.77 -0.22
C HIS A 40 -6.20 3.90 -1.28
N GLY A 41 -5.21 4.48 -1.97
CA GLY A 41 -4.26 3.68 -2.73
C GLY A 41 -3.33 2.96 -1.77
N VAL A 42 -3.07 1.67 -1.98
CA VAL A 42 -2.20 0.89 -1.09
C VAL A 42 -1.04 0.26 -1.88
N ILE A 43 0.18 0.45 -1.39
CA ILE A 43 1.39 -0.21 -1.86
C ILE A 43 1.75 -1.27 -0.82
N LEU A 44 1.60 -2.54 -1.21
CA LEU A 44 1.82 -3.69 -0.35
C LEU A 44 3.23 -4.22 -0.58
N VAL A 45 4.03 -4.27 0.48
CA VAL A 45 5.41 -4.77 0.44
C VAL A 45 5.59 -5.92 1.41
N SER A 46 6.12 -7.04 0.93
CA SER A 46 6.61 -8.15 1.74
C SER A 46 7.61 -8.98 0.92
N HIS A 47 8.14 -10.06 1.49
CA HIS A 47 9.10 -10.92 0.82
C HIS A 47 8.47 -11.78 -0.30
N THR A 48 7.22 -12.20 -0.13
CA THR A 48 6.59 -13.22 -0.98
C THR A 48 5.56 -12.59 -1.91
N GLN A 49 5.81 -12.64 -3.22
CA GLN A 49 4.93 -12.08 -4.25
C GLN A 49 3.52 -12.69 -4.22
N SER A 50 3.41 -14.02 -4.14
CA SER A 50 2.12 -14.71 -4.16
C SER A 50 1.21 -14.32 -3.00
N ASP A 51 1.77 -14.11 -1.82
CA ASP A 51 1.00 -13.73 -0.62
C ASP A 51 0.42 -12.32 -0.80
N LEU A 52 1.23 -11.40 -1.34
CA LEU A 52 0.77 -10.04 -1.64
C LEU A 52 -0.29 -10.02 -2.75
N GLU A 53 -0.17 -10.87 -3.76
CA GLU A 53 -1.17 -10.98 -4.83
C GLU A 53 -2.51 -11.47 -4.31
N GLN A 54 -2.52 -12.43 -3.36
CA GLN A 54 -3.74 -12.87 -2.69
C GLN A 54 -4.40 -11.72 -1.91
N VAL A 55 -3.62 -10.98 -1.12
CA VAL A 55 -4.10 -9.79 -0.40
C VAL A 55 -4.63 -8.73 -1.37
N ALA A 56 -3.91 -8.47 -2.46
CA ALA A 56 -4.32 -7.49 -3.46
C ALA A 56 -5.64 -7.89 -4.14
N GLN A 57 -5.81 -9.16 -4.48
CA GLN A 57 -7.04 -9.68 -5.06
C GLN A 57 -8.20 -9.59 -4.06
N GLU A 58 -7.95 -9.90 -2.79
CA GLU A 58 -8.92 -9.73 -1.72
C GLU A 58 -9.38 -8.26 -1.62
N PHE A 59 -8.44 -7.31 -1.61
CA PHE A 59 -8.78 -5.90 -1.45
C PHE A 59 -9.55 -5.35 -2.66
N LYS A 60 -9.16 -5.75 -3.86
CA LYS A 60 -9.87 -5.40 -5.10
C LYS A 60 -11.30 -5.94 -5.12
N THR A 61 -11.50 -7.17 -4.65
CA THR A 61 -12.81 -7.85 -4.71
C THR A 61 -13.75 -7.46 -3.58
N LYS A 62 -13.24 -7.35 -2.34
CA LYS A 62 -14.07 -7.06 -1.16
C LYS A 62 -14.39 -5.58 -0.98
N PHE A 63 -13.48 -4.68 -1.39
CA PHE A 63 -13.57 -3.25 -1.09
C PHE A 63 -13.62 -2.36 -2.33
N ASN A 64 -13.60 -2.94 -3.53
CA ASN A 64 -13.49 -2.20 -4.79
C ASN A 64 -12.28 -1.24 -4.80
N CYS A 65 -11.21 -1.59 -4.07
CA CYS A 65 -9.98 -0.78 -4.03
C CYS A 65 -9.26 -0.92 -5.37
N LEU A 66 -9.33 0.13 -6.20
CA LEU A 66 -8.81 0.09 -7.56
C LEU A 66 -7.29 0.28 -7.65
N GLN A 67 -6.68 0.87 -6.61
CA GLN A 67 -5.26 1.21 -6.57
C GLN A 67 -4.54 0.35 -5.54
N VAL A 68 -4.22 -0.89 -5.94
CA VAL A 68 -3.39 -1.80 -5.14
C VAL A 68 -2.14 -2.16 -5.93
N THR A 69 -0.99 -1.72 -5.42
CA THR A 69 0.33 -2.01 -6.00
C THR A 69 1.03 -3.04 -5.14
N VAL A 70 1.59 -4.09 -5.76
CA VAL A 70 2.34 -5.15 -5.09
C VAL A 70 3.82 -5.00 -5.43
N ILE A 71 4.67 -5.02 -4.41
CA ILE A 71 6.13 -5.05 -4.58
C ILE A 71 6.71 -6.11 -3.64
N ALA A 72 7.11 -7.26 -4.20
CA ALA A 72 7.89 -8.24 -3.45
C ALA A 72 9.34 -7.77 -3.31
N LYS A 73 9.78 -7.52 -2.08
CA LYS A 73 11.15 -7.10 -1.80
C LYS A 73 11.57 -7.54 -0.40
N ASP A 74 12.78 -8.11 -0.32
CA ASP A 74 13.42 -8.43 0.94
C ASP A 74 14.13 -7.20 1.51
N LEU A 75 13.49 -6.56 2.49
CA LEU A 75 14.01 -5.35 3.13
C LEU A 75 15.10 -5.61 4.18
N SER A 76 15.50 -6.87 4.40
CA SER A 76 16.67 -7.21 5.23
C SER A 76 18.00 -6.99 4.51
N LYS A 77 17.96 -6.87 3.17
CA LYS A 77 19.17 -6.67 2.35
C LYS A 77 19.62 -5.21 2.41
N LEU A 78 20.94 -5.02 2.30
CA LEU A 78 21.52 -3.69 2.13
C LEU A 78 20.90 -3.02 0.89
N ASP A 79 20.70 -1.70 0.95
CA ASP A 79 20.14 -0.85 -0.12
C ASP A 79 18.70 -1.15 -0.57
N SER A 80 18.09 -2.26 -0.13
CA SER A 80 16.71 -2.66 -0.47
C SER A 80 15.65 -1.57 -0.24
N SER A 81 15.80 -0.76 0.82
CA SER A 81 14.91 0.37 1.11
C SER A 81 15.04 1.50 0.10
N LYS A 82 16.27 1.77 -0.37
CA LYS A 82 16.54 2.74 -1.44
C LYS A 82 15.99 2.23 -2.76
N GLU A 83 16.23 0.96 -3.09
CA GLU A 83 15.67 0.33 -4.28
C GLU A 83 14.13 0.37 -4.28
N LEU A 84 13.49 0.08 -3.14
CA LEU A 84 12.04 0.17 -3.00
C LEU A 84 11.56 1.60 -3.27
N TYR A 85 12.20 2.60 -2.66
CA TYR A 85 11.86 4.00 -2.87
C TYR A 85 12.02 4.40 -4.33
N ASP A 86 13.14 4.04 -4.97
CA ASP A 86 13.41 4.34 -6.37
C ASP A 86 12.42 3.63 -7.30
N GLU A 87 12.08 2.37 -7.01
CA GLU A 87 11.06 1.63 -7.75
C GLU A 87 9.68 2.31 -7.66
N ILE A 88 9.23 2.67 -6.45
CA ILE A 88 7.94 3.38 -6.26
C ILE A 88 7.94 4.70 -7.03
N LYS A 89 9.01 5.48 -6.93
CA LYS A 89 9.10 6.81 -7.53
C LYS A 89 9.24 6.79 -9.05
N GLN A 90 10.08 5.90 -9.57
CA GLN A 90 10.48 5.92 -10.99
C GLN A 90 9.58 5.01 -11.84
N LYS A 91 9.25 3.81 -11.36
CA LYS A 91 8.44 2.84 -12.11
C LYS A 91 6.95 3.08 -11.93
N TYR A 92 6.50 3.21 -10.68
CA TYR A 92 5.08 3.36 -10.37
C TYR A 92 4.63 4.83 -10.36
N GLN A 93 5.54 5.77 -10.12
CA GLN A 93 5.26 7.21 -10.05
C GLN A 93 4.13 7.52 -9.04
N LEU A 94 4.07 6.76 -7.95
CA LEU A 94 3.07 6.90 -6.91
C LEU A 94 3.57 7.85 -5.80
N PRO A 95 2.72 8.74 -5.27
CA PRO A 95 3.02 9.43 -4.03
C PRO A 95 3.04 8.43 -2.86
N ILE A 96 3.75 8.77 -1.79
CA ILE A 96 3.63 8.08 -0.50
C ILE A 96 3.21 9.16 0.50
N ASP A 97 1.95 9.12 0.91
CA ASP A 97 1.38 10.06 1.88
C ASP A 97 1.49 9.50 3.31
N PHE A 98 1.35 8.18 3.46
CA PHE A 98 1.53 7.48 4.72
C PHE A 98 2.48 6.30 4.57
N LEU A 99 3.27 6.05 5.61
CA LEU A 99 4.17 4.90 5.71
C LEU A 99 3.83 4.12 6.97
N VAL A 100 3.46 2.85 6.79
CA VAL A 100 3.36 1.85 7.86
C VAL A 100 4.63 1.00 7.80
N ASN A 101 5.63 1.38 8.59
CA ASN A 101 6.89 0.66 8.69
C ASN A 101 6.90 -0.24 9.93
N ASN A 102 6.38 -1.46 9.78
CA ASN A 102 6.51 -2.51 10.78
C ASN A 102 7.44 -3.62 10.28
N ALA A 103 8.66 -3.26 9.86
CA ALA A 103 9.72 -4.21 9.56
C ALA A 103 10.32 -4.82 10.86
N GLY A 104 9.47 -5.39 11.71
CA GLY A 104 9.86 -6.08 12.93
C GLY A 104 9.99 -7.58 12.70
N ILE A 105 11.19 -8.13 12.90
CA ILE A 105 11.38 -9.59 13.00
C ILE A 105 10.84 -10.00 14.37
N GLY A 106 9.61 -10.52 14.42
CA GLY A 106 9.08 -11.13 15.64
C GLY A 106 9.82 -12.43 15.94
N PHE A 107 10.75 -12.42 16.90
CA PHE A 107 11.21 -13.65 17.53
C PHE A 107 10.01 -14.28 18.25
N ARG A 108 9.43 -15.35 17.69
CA ARG A 108 8.58 -16.25 18.49
C ARG A 108 9.50 -16.98 19.47
N GLY A 109 9.42 -16.64 20.76
CA GLY A 109 10.00 -17.48 21.80
C GLY A 109 9.38 -18.88 21.68
N GLN A 110 10.23 -19.91 21.66
CA GLN A 110 9.76 -21.27 21.84
C GLN A 110 9.34 -21.39 23.30
N ILE A 111 8.06 -21.70 23.54
CA ILE A 111 7.56 -22.17 24.84
C ILE A 111 7.73 -23.67 24.94
#